data_AF-A0AAD6XQS1-F1
#
_entry.id   AF-A0AAD6XQS1-F1
#
_cell.length_a   1.000
_cell.length_b   1.000
_cell.length_c   1.000
_cell.angle_alpha   90.00
_cell.angle_beta   90.00
_cell.angle_gamma   90.00
#
_symmetry.space_group_name_H-M   'P 1'
#
loop_
_entity.id
_entity.type
_entity.pdbx_description
1 polymer ?
#
loop_
_entity_poly.entity_id
_entity_poly.type
_entity_poly.pdbx_seq_one_letter_code
_entity_poly.pdbx_strand_id
1 'polypeptide(L)'
;MYHKPSPRTSTSSTNTSNSSQVGYTPRGPSDVPATVRALLLGTKALQTALAQWAAGQVSETHVSDVYVQIGTDFNNTIQAFAYHRIDLREIHSVPGELRTVLEQCLAEDPSPEVLAQFMPEVKAILVKLLRGLQARREAWLVTRAGGGAPYDYR
;
A
#
# COMPACT_ATOMS: atom_id res chain seq x y z
N MET A 1 16.67 58.36 45.58
CA MET A 1 17.06 57.28 44.66
C MET A 1 16.02 57.19 43.55
N TYR A 2 16.30 57.77 42.38
CA TYR A 2 15.47 57.68 41.18
C TYR A 2 16.21 56.82 40.15
N HIS A 3 15.59 55.76 39.63
CA HIS A 3 15.90 55.20 38.31
C HIS A 3 14.67 54.43 37.78
N LYS A 4 14.12 54.90 36.65
CA LYS A 4 13.39 54.07 35.68
C LYS A 4 14.41 53.59 34.63
N PRO A 5 14.25 52.35 34.12
CA PRO A 5 14.25 52.21 32.67
C PRO A 5 13.17 51.25 32.13
N SER A 6 12.89 51.46 30.84
CA SER A 6 11.81 50.96 29.97
C SER A 6 11.70 49.43 29.77
N PRO A 7 10.54 48.94 29.26
CA PRO A 7 10.37 47.54 28.87
C PRO A 7 11.15 47.20 27.59
N ARG A 8 11.89 46.09 27.62
CA ARG A 8 12.51 45.48 26.43
C ARG A 8 11.53 44.48 25.83
N THR A 9 10.93 44.82 24.70
CA THR A 9 10.26 43.86 23.82
C THR A 9 11.31 43.16 22.96
N SER A 10 11.43 41.85 23.09
CA SER A 10 12.11 40.99 22.12
C SER A 10 11.64 39.56 22.32
N THR A 11 10.90 39.04 21.33
CA THR A 11 11.09 37.74 20.65
C THR A 11 9.75 37.18 20.20
N SER A 12 9.40 37.41 18.94
CA SER A 12 8.56 36.50 18.16
C SER A 12 8.82 36.76 16.68
N SER A 13 10.01 36.36 16.24
CA SER A 13 10.30 36.19 14.82
C SER A 13 9.76 34.82 14.42
N THR A 14 8.50 34.77 14.02
CA THR A 14 7.95 33.59 13.36
C THR A 14 8.53 33.57 11.95
N ASN A 15 9.64 32.88 11.77
CA ASN A 15 10.18 32.54 10.45
C ASN A 15 9.16 31.63 9.75
N THR A 16 8.28 32.22 8.95
CA THR A 16 7.48 31.52 7.94
C THR A 16 8.39 31.16 6.77
N SER A 17 9.27 30.19 7.00
CA SER A 17 9.90 29.44 5.92
C SER A 17 8.86 28.44 5.41
N ASN A 18 8.05 28.89 4.46
CA ASN A 18 7.20 28.04 3.63
C ASN A 18 8.10 27.20 2.72
N SER A 19 8.83 26.26 3.33
CA SER A 19 9.43 25.14 2.64
C SER A 19 8.29 24.21 2.29
N SER A 20 8.09 24.02 0.99
CA SER A 20 7.20 23.07 0.35
C SER A 20 7.48 21.65 0.85
N GLN A 21 7.10 21.37 2.09
CA GLN A 21 7.02 20.02 2.61
C GLN A 21 5.70 19.46 2.13
N VAL A 22 5.80 18.73 1.03
CA VAL A 22 4.83 17.75 0.56
C VAL A 22 4.29 17.03 1.79
N GLY A 23 3.10 17.43 2.22
CA GLY A 23 2.43 16.84 3.35
C GLY A 23 2.13 15.39 3.02
N TYR A 24 2.99 14.48 3.47
CA TYR A 24 2.55 13.18 3.93
C TYR A 24 1.65 13.44 5.13
N THR A 25 0.42 13.88 4.85
CA THR A 25 -0.68 13.60 5.76
C THR A 25 -0.62 12.09 5.98
N PRO A 26 -0.54 11.59 7.24
CA PRO A 26 -0.80 10.20 7.47
C PRO A 26 -2.27 10.01 7.09
N ARG A 27 -2.49 9.60 5.83
CA ARG A 27 -3.80 9.18 5.34
C ARG A 27 -4.26 8.14 6.35
N GLY A 28 -5.30 8.50 7.11
CA GLY A 28 -5.89 7.60 8.07
C GLY A 28 -6.18 6.25 7.41
N PRO A 29 -6.16 5.15 8.19
CA PRO A 29 -6.28 3.77 7.71
C PRO A 29 -7.65 3.41 7.07
N SER A 30 -8.39 4.38 6.53
CA SER A 30 -9.80 4.24 6.14
C SER A 30 -10.09 4.54 4.66
N ASP A 31 -9.13 5.02 3.87
CA ASP A 31 -9.34 5.19 2.42
C ASP A 31 -9.09 3.87 1.67
N VAL A 32 -10.11 3.01 1.65
CA VAL A 32 -10.13 1.74 0.88
C VAL A 32 -9.69 1.97 -0.58
N PRO A 33 -10.18 3.00 -1.31
CA PRO A 33 -9.75 3.22 -2.69
C PRO A 33 -8.25 3.55 -2.82
N ALA A 34 -7.65 4.29 -1.89
CA ALA A 34 -6.22 4.61 -1.90
C ALA A 34 -5.35 3.38 -1.62
N THR A 35 -5.68 2.62 -0.58
CA THR A 35 -4.91 1.41 -0.19
C THR A 35 -4.97 0.34 -1.29
N VAL A 36 -6.14 0.14 -1.90
CA VAL A 36 -6.28 -0.75 -3.07
C VAL A 36 -5.44 -0.26 -4.25
N ARG A 37 -5.44 1.05 -4.56
CA ARG A 37 -4.59 1.60 -5.63
C ARG A 37 -3.10 1.39 -5.36
N ALA A 38 -2.65 1.60 -4.11
CA ALA A 38 -1.26 1.37 -3.71
C ALA A 38 -0.87 -0.10 -3.92
N LEU A 39 -1.72 -1.04 -3.48
CA LEU A 39 -1.51 -2.47 -3.63
C LEU A 39 -1.45 -2.92 -5.11
N LEU A 40 -2.30 -2.35 -5.97
CA LEU A 40 -2.26 -2.58 -7.41
C LEU A 40 -0.97 -2.05 -8.05
N LEU A 41 -0.51 -0.87 -7.64
CA LEU A 41 0.72 -0.28 -8.13
C LEU A 41 1.94 -1.09 -7.68
N GLY A 42 1.98 -1.51 -6.41
CA GLY A 42 3.03 -2.39 -5.88
C GLY A 42 3.08 -3.71 -6.64
N THR A 43 1.93 -4.32 -6.93
CA THR A 43 1.85 -5.55 -7.74
C THR A 43 2.48 -5.37 -9.13
N LYS A 44 2.22 -4.24 -9.79
CA LYS A 44 2.85 -3.92 -11.09
C LYS A 44 4.36 -3.69 -10.93
N ALA A 45 4.77 -2.98 -9.88
CA ALA A 45 6.18 -2.76 -9.59
C ALA A 45 6.94 -4.07 -9.36
N LEU A 46 6.33 -5.07 -8.71
CA LEU A 46 6.93 -6.39 -8.54
C LEU A 46 7.18 -7.09 -9.88
N GLN A 47 6.20 -7.06 -10.79
CA GLN A 47 6.37 -7.63 -12.14
C GLN A 47 7.51 -6.93 -12.90
N THR A 48 7.62 -5.60 -12.78
CA THR A 48 8.71 -4.84 -13.38
C THR A 48 10.06 -5.19 -12.74
N ALA A 49 10.13 -5.27 -11.40
CA ALA A 49 11.34 -5.63 -10.68
C ALA A 49 11.81 -7.04 -11.03
N LEU A 50 10.89 -8.01 -11.12
CA LEU A 50 11.20 -9.38 -11.56
C LEU A 50 11.76 -9.42 -12.99
N ALA A 51 11.15 -8.67 -13.92
CA ALA A 51 11.65 -8.58 -15.29
C ALA A 51 13.04 -7.93 -15.38
N GLN A 52 13.29 -6.90 -14.57
CA GLN A 52 14.60 -6.27 -14.47
C GLN A 52 15.63 -7.20 -13.82
N TRP A 53 15.23 -7.98 -12.80
CA TRP A 53 16.09 -8.94 -12.12
C TRP A 53 16.51 -10.04 -13.09
N ALA A 54 15.57 -10.60 -13.86
CA ALA A 54 15.85 -11.61 -14.88
C ALA A 54 16.74 -11.09 -16.03
N ALA A 55 16.80 -9.77 -16.22
CA ALA A 55 17.71 -9.12 -17.16
C ALA A 55 19.05 -8.68 -16.52
N GLY A 56 19.30 -9.06 -15.26
CA GLY A 56 20.50 -8.68 -14.50
C GLY A 56 20.61 -7.18 -14.18
N GLN A 57 19.51 -6.43 -14.30
CA GLN A 57 19.49 -4.97 -14.12
C GLN A 57 19.29 -4.53 -12.66
N VAL A 58 18.64 -5.37 -11.86
CA VAL A 58 18.43 -5.13 -10.41
C VAL A 58 18.77 -6.39 -9.63
N SER A 59 19.16 -6.22 -8.36
CA SER A 59 19.44 -7.34 -7.47
C SER A 59 18.18 -7.95 -6.87
N GLU A 60 18.31 -9.17 -6.37
CA GLU A 60 17.27 -9.85 -5.57
C GLU A 60 16.79 -9.00 -4.37
N THR A 61 17.68 -8.18 -3.79
CA THR A 61 17.37 -7.27 -2.68
C THR A 61 16.31 -6.27 -3.10
N HIS A 62 16.42 -5.69 -4.30
CA HIS A 62 15.43 -4.75 -4.80
C HIS A 62 14.05 -5.40 -4.99
N VAL A 63 14.00 -6.63 -5.49
CA VAL A 63 12.75 -7.39 -5.61
C VAL A 63 12.15 -7.66 -4.23
N SER A 64 12.99 -7.98 -3.26
CA SER A 64 12.60 -8.22 -1.87
C SER A 64 12.05 -6.96 -1.20
N ASP A 65 12.66 -5.79 -1.41
CA ASP A 65 12.16 -4.50 -0.92
C ASP A 65 10.75 -4.19 -1.47
N VAL A 66 10.55 -4.41 -2.77
CA VAL A 66 9.23 -4.23 -3.41
C VAL A 66 8.20 -5.20 -2.82
N TYR A 67 8.59 -6.45 -2.54
CA TYR A 67 7.73 -7.41 -1.86
C TYR A 67 7.34 -6.96 -0.44
N VAL A 68 8.27 -6.43 0.36
CA VAL A 68 8.00 -5.89 1.71
C VAL A 68 7.00 -4.74 1.65
N GLN A 69 7.14 -3.85 0.66
CA GLN A 69 6.20 -2.76 0.44
C GLN A 69 4.79 -3.28 0.12
N ILE A 70 4.67 -4.31 -0.73
CA ILE A 70 3.38 -4.95 -1.03
C ILE A 70 2.75 -5.54 0.24
N GLY A 71 3.53 -6.18 1.10
CA GLY A 71 3.05 -6.68 2.39
C GLY A 71 2.49 -5.57 3.28
N THR A 72 3.15 -4.41 3.30
CA THR A 72 2.70 -3.22 4.03
C THR A 72 1.38 -2.68 3.46
N ASP A 73 1.30 -2.52 2.13
CA ASP A 73 0.08 -2.05 1.45
C ASP A 73 -1.08 -3.02 1.59
N PHE A 74 -0.79 -4.33 1.63
CA PHE A 74 -1.76 -5.38 1.87
C PHE A 74 -2.33 -5.29 3.30
N ASN A 75 -1.48 -5.13 4.31
CA ASN A 75 -1.93 -4.93 5.69
C ASN A 75 -2.78 -3.66 5.82
N ASN A 76 -2.37 -2.55 5.18
CA ASN A 76 -3.16 -1.31 5.15
C ASN A 76 -4.53 -1.52 4.50
N THR A 77 -4.58 -2.32 3.44
CA THR A 77 -5.83 -2.70 2.77
C THR A 77 -6.73 -3.52 3.71
N ILE A 78 -6.16 -4.51 4.44
CA ILE A 78 -6.89 -5.27 5.45
C ILE A 78 -7.51 -4.35 6.50
N GLN A 79 -6.74 -3.43 7.05
CA GLN A 79 -7.23 -2.48 8.06
C GLN A 79 -8.37 -1.60 7.51
N ALA A 80 -8.24 -1.11 6.27
CA ALA A 80 -9.25 -0.28 5.63
C ALA A 80 -10.57 -1.03 5.41
N PHE A 81 -10.53 -2.29 4.96
CA PHE A 81 -11.74 -3.10 4.81
C PHE A 81 -12.33 -3.56 6.15
N ALA A 82 -11.49 -3.85 7.15
CA ALA A 82 -11.93 -4.22 8.50
C ALA A 82 -12.75 -3.11 9.18
N TYR A 83 -12.42 -1.84 8.92
CA TYR A 83 -13.23 -0.69 9.34
C TYR A 83 -14.67 -0.76 8.82
N HIS A 84 -14.85 -1.28 7.59
CA HIS A 84 -16.16 -1.48 6.96
C HIS A 84 -16.80 -2.85 7.27
N ARG A 85 -16.25 -3.61 8.23
CA ARG A 85 -16.70 -4.99 8.56
C ARG A 85 -16.64 -5.95 7.36
N ILE A 86 -15.77 -5.66 6.39
CA ILE A 86 -15.53 -6.52 5.23
C ILE A 86 -14.26 -7.32 5.51
N ASP A 87 -14.42 -8.64 5.58
CA ASP A 87 -13.33 -9.57 5.87
C ASP A 87 -12.61 -9.98 4.56
N LEU A 88 -11.28 -10.07 4.59
CA LEU A 88 -10.39 -10.41 3.47
C LEU A 88 -9.70 -11.77 3.64
N ARG A 89 -10.22 -12.65 4.51
CA ARG A 89 -9.71 -14.02 4.76
C ARG A 89 -9.27 -14.78 3.50
N GLU A 90 -10.02 -14.65 2.41
CA GLU A 90 -9.75 -15.33 1.14
C GLU A 90 -8.42 -14.96 0.48
N ILE A 91 -7.89 -13.77 0.76
CA ILE A 91 -6.60 -13.30 0.25
C ILE A 91 -5.50 -13.28 1.32
N HIS A 92 -5.78 -13.61 2.59
CA HIS A 92 -4.77 -13.59 3.65
C HIS A 92 -3.59 -14.54 3.41
N SER A 93 -3.79 -15.62 2.64
CA SER A 93 -2.70 -16.55 2.28
C SER A 93 -1.77 -15.99 1.20
N VAL A 94 -2.23 -15.00 0.41
CA VAL A 94 -1.54 -14.49 -0.78
C VAL A 94 -0.12 -14.00 -0.48
N PRO A 95 0.15 -13.18 0.57
CA PRO A 95 1.50 -12.73 0.86
C PRO A 95 2.47 -13.88 1.15
N GLY A 96 1.99 -14.94 1.82
CA GLY A 96 2.79 -16.13 2.13
C GLY A 96 3.05 -17.01 0.90
N GLU A 97 2.03 -17.20 0.05
CA GLU A 97 2.18 -17.88 -1.24
C GLU A 97 3.18 -17.12 -2.13
N LEU A 98 3.05 -15.79 -2.22
CA LEU A 98 3.95 -14.95 -3.01
C LEU A 98 5.39 -15.01 -2.50
N ARG A 99 5.57 -15.00 -1.18
CA ARG A 99 6.89 -15.17 -0.56
C ARG A 99 7.56 -16.46 -0.98
N THR A 100 6.82 -17.57 -0.88
CA THR A 100 7.34 -18.92 -1.14
C THR A 100 7.83 -19.05 -2.58
N VAL A 101 7.11 -18.45 -3.53
CA VAL A 101 7.50 -18.45 -4.95
C VAL A 101 8.68 -17.51 -5.21
N LEU A 102 8.68 -16.32 -4.60
CA LEU A 102 9.79 -15.38 -4.75
C LEU A 102 11.08 -15.93 -4.13
N GLU A 103 11.02 -16.57 -2.96
CA GLU A 103 12.18 -17.21 -2.32
C GLU A 103 12.78 -18.30 -3.22
N GLN A 104 11.95 -19.11 -3.89
CA GLN A 104 12.45 -20.12 -4.84
C GLN A 104 13.01 -19.50 -6.12
N CYS A 105 12.35 -18.46 -6.66
CA CYS A 105 12.78 -17.79 -7.88
C CYS A 105 14.11 -17.05 -7.68
N LEU A 106 14.24 -16.30 -6.58
CA LEU A 106 15.43 -15.50 -6.28
C LEU A 106 16.63 -16.34 -5.81
N ALA A 107 16.41 -17.60 -5.42
CA ALA A 107 17.50 -18.53 -5.09
C ALA A 107 18.25 -19.05 -6.33
N GLU A 108 17.66 -18.93 -7.51
CA GLU A 108 18.26 -19.31 -8.79
C GLU A 108 19.07 -18.14 -9.41
N ASP A 109 19.89 -18.44 -10.43
CA ASP A 109 20.62 -17.41 -11.16
C ASP A 109 19.66 -16.54 -12.01
N PRO A 110 19.82 -15.20 -11.98
CA PRO A 110 18.94 -14.29 -12.72
C PRO A 110 18.98 -14.55 -14.23
N SER A 111 17.90 -15.14 -14.73
CA SER A 111 17.73 -15.40 -16.16
C SER A 111 16.26 -15.31 -16.60
N PRO A 112 16.00 -14.96 -17.87
CA PRO A 112 14.63 -14.92 -18.39
C PRO A 112 13.96 -16.30 -18.42
N GLU A 113 14.73 -17.39 -18.50
CA GLU A 113 14.23 -18.76 -18.46
C GLU A 113 13.72 -19.13 -17.07
N VAL A 114 14.50 -18.84 -16.03
CA VAL A 114 14.08 -19.01 -14.62
C VAL A 114 12.80 -18.22 -14.37
N LEU A 115 12.77 -16.93 -14.75
CA LEU A 115 11.57 -16.12 -14.58
C LEU A 115 10.36 -16.72 -15.31
N ALA A 116 10.52 -17.21 -16.54
CA ALA A 116 9.43 -17.82 -17.30
C ALA A 116 8.83 -19.06 -16.61
N GLN A 117 9.65 -19.83 -15.88
CA GLN A 117 9.21 -20.99 -15.11
C GLN A 117 8.34 -20.60 -13.90
N PHE A 118 8.67 -19.52 -13.20
CA PHE A 118 7.93 -19.06 -12.01
C PHE A 118 6.76 -18.11 -12.32
N MET A 119 6.77 -17.47 -13.49
CA MET A 119 5.71 -16.57 -13.98
C MET A 119 4.27 -17.15 -13.95
N PRO A 120 3.99 -18.42 -14.30
CA PRO A 120 2.63 -18.95 -14.16
C PRO A 120 2.13 -18.91 -12.72
N GLU A 121 2.98 -19.23 -11.74
CA GLU A 121 2.62 -19.26 -10.33
C GLU A 121 2.46 -17.85 -9.75
N VAL A 122 3.41 -16.95 -10.05
CA VAL A 122 3.30 -15.51 -9.71
C VAL A 122 2.00 -14.93 -10.27
N LYS A 123 1.68 -15.19 -11.55
CA LYS A 123 0.43 -14.72 -12.17
C LYS A 123 -0.81 -15.28 -11.47
N ALA A 124 -0.81 -16.56 -11.09
CA ALA A 124 -1.95 -17.16 -10.38
C ALA A 124 -2.20 -16.47 -9.03
N ILE A 125 -1.13 -16.22 -8.26
CA ILE A 125 -1.20 -15.54 -6.97
C ILE A 125 -1.69 -14.09 -7.13
N LEU A 126 -1.17 -13.37 -8.13
CA LEU A 126 -1.62 -12.01 -8.43
C LEU A 126 -3.08 -11.97 -8.90
N VAL A 127 -3.53 -12.91 -9.73
CA VAL A 127 -4.94 -13.00 -10.14
C VAL A 127 -5.86 -13.28 -8.94
N LYS A 128 -5.44 -14.15 -8.02
CA LYS A 128 -6.16 -14.41 -6.76
C LYS A 128 -6.30 -13.14 -5.92
N LEU A 129 -5.21 -12.36 -5.81
CA LEU A 129 -5.21 -11.05 -5.14
C LEU A 129 -6.22 -10.10 -5.79
N LEU A 130 -6.12 -9.91 -7.11
CA LEU A 130 -6.97 -8.98 -7.86
C LEU A 130 -8.44 -9.36 -7.77
N ARG A 131 -8.76 -10.66 -7.89
CA ARG A 131 -10.12 -11.16 -7.80
C ARG A 131 -10.71 -10.94 -6.41
N GLY A 132 -9.96 -11.25 -5.36
CA GLY A 132 -10.40 -11.01 -3.98
C GLY A 132 -10.62 -9.53 -3.70
N LEU A 133 -9.72 -8.66 -4.16
CA LEU A 133 -9.89 -7.21 -4.02
C LEU A 133 -11.09 -6.68 -4.81
N GLN A 134 -11.33 -7.18 -6.03
CA GLN A 134 -12.46 -6.76 -6.85
C GLN A 134 -13.79 -7.16 -6.21
N ALA A 135 -13.94 -8.43 -5.80
CA ALA A 135 -15.15 -8.93 -5.16
C ALA A 135 -15.49 -8.11 -3.89
N ARG A 136 -14.46 -7.73 -3.12
CA ARG A 136 -14.64 -6.93 -1.90
C ARG A 136 -14.89 -5.45 -2.18
N ARG A 137 -14.30 -4.90 -3.24
CA ARG A 137 -14.65 -3.54 -3.72
C ARG A 137 -16.12 -3.48 -4.15
N GLU A 138 -16.63 -4.50 -4.83
CA GLU A 138 -18.04 -4.59 -5.22
C GLU A 138 -18.95 -4.69 -3.98
N ALA A 139 -18.61 -5.52 -3.00
CA ALA A 139 -19.32 -5.60 -1.72
C ALA A 139 -19.33 -4.26 -0.95
N TRP A 140 -18.21 -3.54 -0.94
CA TRP A 140 -18.11 -2.20 -0.36
C TRP A 140 -19.01 -1.19 -1.07
N LEU A 141 -19.06 -1.20 -2.41
CA LEU A 141 -19.95 -0.31 -3.19
C LEU A 141 -21.43 -0.56 -2.90
N VAL A 142 -21.85 -1.82 -2.78
CA VAL A 142 -23.23 -2.19 -2.41
C VAL A 142 -23.56 -1.70 -1.01
N THR A 143 -22.66 -1.90 -0.04
CA THR A 143 -22.83 -1.43 1.34
C THR A 143 -22.95 0.10 1.41
N ARG A 144 -22.18 0.82 0.58
CA ARG A 144 -22.29 2.29 0.45
C ARG A 144 -23.60 2.71 -0.23
N ALA A 145 -24.08 1.96 -1.22
CA ALA A 145 -25.29 2.29 -1.97
C ALA A 145 -26.59 2.00 -1.19
N GLY A 146 -26.54 1.08 -0.22
CA GLY A 146 -27.65 0.76 0.69
C GLY A 146 -27.81 1.71 1.89
N GLY A 147 -26.97 2.74 2.03
CA GLY A 147 -26.95 3.67 3.17
C GLY A 147 -27.91 4.88 3.05
N GLY A 148 -28.80 4.91 2.06
CA GLY A 148 -29.88 5.89 1.97
C GLY A 148 -31.08 5.44 2.81
N ALA A 149 -31.13 5.85 4.07
CA ALA A 149 -32.22 5.53 5.00
C ALA A 149 -33.59 6.04 4.49
N PRO A 150 -34.65 5.21 4.50
CA PRO A 150 -36.01 5.74 4.59
C PRO A 150 -36.26 6.10 6.06
N TYR A 151 -35.96 7.35 6.42
CA TYR A 151 -36.57 7.91 7.63
C TYR A 151 -38.02 8.27 7.28
N ASP A 152 -38.90 7.28 7.40
CA ASP A 152 -40.34 7.49 7.53
C ASP A 152 -40.57 8.10 8.92
N TYR A 153 -40.64 9.42 8.97
CA TYR A 153 -41.18 10.13 10.14
C TYR A 153 -42.68 10.30 9.90
N ARG A 154 -43.43 9.53 10.68
CA ARG A 154 -44.88 9.57 10.84
C ARG A 154 -45.39 10.93 11.28
#